data_AF-A0A947K407-F1
#
_entry.id   AF-A0A947K407-F1
#
_cell.length_a   1.000
_cell.length_b   1.000
_cell.length_c   1.000
_cell.angle_alpha   90.00
_cell.angle_beta   90.00
_cell.angle_gamma   90.00
#
_symmetry.space_group_name_H-M   'P 1'
#
loop_
_entity.id
_entity.type
_entity.pdbx_description
1 polymer ?
#
loop_
_entity_poly.entity_id
_entity_poly.type
_entity_poly.pdbx_seq_one_letter_code
_entity_poly.pdbx_strand_id
1 'polypeptide(L)'
;MYLHSPRKNQRLNNRDYSKNGYYFITICTKYFVPFFGDVKNKKMILNSNGEITEQIWKNIPNHFENVYLDEFIIMPNHVHGIIIINRKNQYSRVGDATLNKENAEIINSRVGDADLRPLTPPKPRPLTQHSNYKTNRINMQIPKIIHQFKSTCSRTINSKQNRKIFFQ
;
A
#
# COMPACT_ATOMS: atom_id res chain seq x y z
N MET A 1 -3.18 -31.49 -23.33
CA MET A 1 -2.66 -30.29 -22.63
C MET A 1 -3.62 -29.91 -21.51
N TYR A 2 -3.13 -29.59 -20.32
CA TYR A 2 -3.98 -29.01 -19.27
C TYR A 2 -3.99 -27.48 -19.38
N LEU A 3 -5.16 -26.91 -19.62
CA LEU A 3 -5.37 -25.46 -19.58
C LEU A 3 -5.12 -24.96 -18.16
N HIS A 4 -4.13 -24.08 -18.00
CA HIS A 4 -3.88 -23.44 -16.71
C HIS A 4 -5.03 -22.47 -16.40
N SER A 5 -5.79 -22.74 -15.33
CA SER A 5 -6.79 -21.80 -14.84
C SER A 5 -6.15 -20.44 -14.55
N PRO A 6 -6.69 -19.31 -15.04
CA PRO A 6 -6.15 -18.00 -14.73
C PRO A 6 -6.18 -17.75 -13.23
N ARG A 7 -5.12 -17.16 -12.67
CA ARG A 7 -5.05 -16.89 -11.23
C ARG A 7 -6.21 -15.99 -10.81
N LYS A 8 -7.11 -16.50 -9.97
CA LYS A 8 -8.19 -15.73 -9.35
C LYS A 8 -7.63 -14.48 -8.68
N ASN A 9 -8.19 -13.31 -8.97
CA ASN A 9 -7.80 -12.07 -8.30
C ASN A 9 -8.09 -12.20 -6.80
N GLN A 10 -7.05 -12.09 -5.97
CA GLN A 10 -7.15 -12.15 -4.51
C GLN A 10 -7.75 -10.87 -3.92
N ARG A 11 -7.73 -9.76 -4.66
CA ARG A 11 -8.38 -8.51 -4.25
C ARG A 11 -9.83 -8.54 -4.70
N LEU A 12 -10.77 -8.32 -3.77
CA LEU A 12 -12.13 -7.92 -4.11
C LEU A 12 -12.07 -6.67 -4.99
N ASN A 13 -12.69 -6.75 -6.18
CA ASN A 13 -12.75 -5.64 -7.13
C ASN A 13 -13.48 -4.43 -6.50
N ASN A 14 -13.13 -3.23 -6.97
CA ASN A 14 -13.75 -1.94 -6.58
C ASN A 14 -13.65 -1.57 -5.07
N ARG A 15 -13.03 -2.39 -4.21
CA ARG A 15 -12.76 -2.04 -2.81
C ARG A 15 -11.57 -1.08 -2.69
N ASP A 16 -11.78 0.03 -1.99
CA ASP A 16 -10.73 0.95 -1.54
C ASP A 16 -10.03 0.34 -0.31
N TYR A 17 -8.77 -0.10 -0.49
CA TYR A 17 -7.92 -0.68 0.56
C TYR A 17 -7.12 0.39 1.32
N SER A 18 -7.74 1.56 1.51
CA SER A 18 -7.21 2.69 2.26
C SER A 18 -8.24 3.31 3.22
N LYS A 19 -9.50 2.87 3.18
CA LYS A 19 -10.54 3.28 4.14
C LYS A 19 -10.21 2.77 5.54
N ASN A 20 -10.71 3.48 6.54
CA ASN A 20 -10.60 3.07 7.94
C ASN A 20 -11.22 1.69 8.19
N GLY A 21 -10.68 0.97 9.17
CA GLY A 21 -11.15 -0.36 9.56
C GLY A 21 -10.00 -1.35 9.75
N TYR A 22 -10.40 -2.57 10.08
CA TYR A 22 -9.51 -3.69 10.40
C TYR A 22 -9.31 -4.57 9.16
N TYR A 23 -8.06 -4.95 8.91
CA TYR A 23 -7.66 -5.76 7.77
C TYR A 23 -6.83 -6.95 8.26
N PHE A 24 -7.48 -8.11 8.41
CA PHE A 24 -6.76 -9.38 8.55
C PHE A 24 -6.00 -9.67 7.25
N ILE A 25 -4.69 -9.90 7.36
CA ILE A 25 -3.83 -10.26 6.25
C ILE A 25 -3.09 -11.57 6.51
N THR A 26 -2.74 -12.25 5.41
CA THR A 26 -1.90 -13.44 5.41
C THR A 26 -0.80 -13.25 4.38
N ILE A 27 0.46 -13.46 4.78
CA ILE A 27 1.63 -13.30 3.93
C ILE A 27 2.43 -14.60 3.98
N CYS A 28 2.34 -15.41 2.91
CA CYS A 28 3.03 -16.69 2.83
C CYS A 28 4.44 -16.54 2.26
N THR A 29 5.37 -17.41 2.67
CA THR A 29 6.60 -17.65 1.94
C THR A 29 6.29 -18.30 0.59
N LYS A 30 7.13 -18.05 -0.42
CA LYS A 30 7.00 -18.67 -1.73
C LYS A 30 7.10 -20.19 -1.60
N TYR A 31 6.12 -20.91 -2.15
CA TYR A 31 5.99 -22.37 -2.03
C TYR A 31 5.82 -22.90 -0.59
N PHE A 32 5.37 -22.07 0.36
CA PHE A 32 5.12 -22.47 1.76
C PHE A 32 6.34 -23.10 2.46
N VAL A 33 7.55 -22.72 2.08
CA VAL A 33 8.80 -23.18 2.69
C VAL A 33 8.93 -22.64 4.13
N PRO A 34 9.22 -23.48 5.14
CA PRO A 34 9.42 -23.05 6.52
C PRO A 34 10.75 -22.28 6.66
N PHE A 35 10.69 -20.95 6.57
CA PHE A 35 11.86 -20.07 6.68
C PHE A 35 12.04 -19.45 8.07
N PHE A 36 10.95 -19.29 8.84
CA PHE A 36 10.91 -18.44 10.03
C PHE A 36 11.18 -19.16 11.36
N GLY A 37 11.28 -20.48 11.35
CA GLY A 37 11.47 -21.31 12.54
C GLY A 37 10.64 -22.58 12.44
N ASP A 38 10.28 -23.14 13.59
CA ASP A 38 9.61 -24.44 13.68
C ASP A 38 8.59 -24.49 14.83
N VAL A 39 7.61 -25.39 14.78
CA VAL A 39 6.60 -25.54 15.85
C VAL A 39 6.98 -26.72 16.76
N LYS A 40 7.27 -26.45 18.03
CA LYS A 40 7.60 -27.47 19.05
C LYS A 40 6.63 -27.35 20.22
N ASN A 41 6.07 -28.48 20.67
CA ASN A 41 5.11 -28.55 21.78
C ASN A 41 3.95 -27.53 21.66
N LYS A 42 3.38 -27.41 20.44
CA LYS A 42 2.33 -26.44 20.06
C LYS A 42 2.72 -24.95 20.16
N LYS A 43 4.00 -24.61 20.38
CA LYS A 43 4.52 -23.24 20.39
C LYS A 43 5.40 -23.00 19.16
N MET A 44 5.31 -21.81 18.57
CA MET A 44 6.28 -21.38 17.55
C MET A 44 7.62 -21.07 18.21
N ILE A 45 8.69 -21.64 17.67
CA ILE A 45 10.08 -21.30 18.01
C ILE A 45 10.65 -20.59 16.79
N LEU A 46 10.82 -19.26 16.89
CA LEU A 46 11.42 -18.47 15.81
C LEU A 46 12.89 -18.84 15.63
N ASN A 47 13.38 -18.71 14.40
CA ASN A 47 14.80 -18.57 14.10
C ASN A 47 15.10 -17.10 13.76
N SER A 48 16.36 -16.76 13.48
CA SER A 48 16.76 -15.37 13.19
C SER A 48 16.07 -14.73 11.98
N ASN A 49 15.54 -15.51 11.03
CA ASN A 49 14.70 -14.98 9.96
C ASN A 49 13.29 -14.64 10.46
N GLY A 50 12.75 -15.45 11.36
CA GLY A 50 11.50 -15.18 12.06
C GLY A 50 11.61 -13.93 12.94
N GLU A 51 12.69 -13.81 13.73
CA GLU A 51 12.98 -12.63 14.56
C GLU A 51 13.09 -11.34 13.72
N ILE A 52 13.84 -11.38 12.61
CA ILE A 52 13.93 -10.26 11.66
C ILE A 52 12.56 -9.92 11.07
N THR A 53 11.75 -10.94 10.74
CA THR A 53 10.40 -10.76 10.21
C THR A 53 9.46 -10.14 11.25
N GLU A 54 9.61 -10.50 12.52
CA GLU A 54 8.84 -9.96 13.65
C GLU A 54 9.19 -8.50 13.92
N GLN A 55 10.48 -8.15 13.91
CA GLN A 55 10.95 -6.78 14.02
C GLN A 55 10.43 -5.91 12.85
N ILE A 56 10.48 -6.41 11.62
CA ILE A 56 9.99 -5.69 10.44
C ILE A 56 8.45 -5.56 10.47
N TRP A 57 7.73 -6.55 11.02
CA TRP A 57 6.29 -6.45 11.26
C TRP A 57 5.99 -5.34 12.28
N LYS A 58 6.55 -5.44 13.49
CA LYS A 58 6.34 -4.46 14.58
C LYS A 58 6.70 -3.02 14.17
N ASN A 59 7.63 -2.85 13.23
CA ASN A 59 8.04 -1.55 12.71
C ASN A 59 7.04 -0.92 11.71
N ILE A 60 6.02 -1.63 11.21
CA ILE A 60 5.09 -1.14 10.17
C ILE A 60 4.49 0.26 10.48
N PRO A 61 3.96 0.57 11.69
CA PRO A 61 3.39 1.88 12.00
C PRO A 61 4.36 3.05 11.76
N ASN A 62 5.66 2.85 11.99
CA ASN A 62 6.69 3.88 11.81
C ASN A 62 6.92 4.27 10.34
N HIS A 63 6.40 3.50 9.39
CA HIS A 63 6.47 3.80 7.94
C HIS A 63 5.15 4.31 7.36
N PHE A 64 4.04 4.25 8.11
CA PHE A 64 2.71 4.56 7.60
C PHE A 64 1.85 5.30 8.64
N GLU A 65 1.67 6.60 8.42
CA GLU A 65 0.76 7.42 9.22
C GLU A 65 -0.68 6.84 9.23
N ASN A 66 -1.36 6.94 10.38
CA ASN A 66 -2.71 6.42 10.62
C ASN A 66 -2.83 4.88 10.48
N VAL A 67 -1.72 4.15 10.60
CA VAL A 67 -1.69 2.67 10.64
C VAL A 67 -1.28 2.19 12.02
N TYR A 68 -2.03 1.23 12.55
CA TYR A 68 -1.74 0.54 13.79
C TYR A 68 -1.72 -0.97 13.56
N LEU A 69 -1.08 -1.68 14.48
CA LEU A 69 -1.09 -3.14 14.52
C LEU A 69 -1.92 -3.61 15.70
N ASP A 70 -2.55 -4.75 15.50
CA ASP A 70 -3.29 -5.53 16.48
C ASP A 70 -2.72 -6.96 16.41
N GLU A 71 -3.43 -7.96 16.93
CA GLU A 71 -2.94 -9.35 17.03
C GLU A 71 -2.31 -9.90 15.73
N PHE A 72 -1.18 -10.58 15.89
CA PHE A 72 -0.41 -11.18 14.79
C PHE A 72 0.36 -12.41 15.26
N ILE A 73 0.64 -13.33 14.32
CA ILE A 73 1.45 -14.52 14.59
C ILE A 73 2.31 -14.87 13.37
N ILE A 74 3.58 -15.15 13.64
CA ILE A 74 4.49 -15.77 12.68
C ILE A 74 4.42 -17.28 12.87
N MET A 75 4.15 -18.00 11.79
CA MET A 75 4.24 -19.45 11.68
C MET A 75 5.44 -19.80 10.78
N PRO A 76 5.90 -21.06 10.69
CA PRO A 76 7.15 -21.40 9.99
C PRO A 76 7.24 -20.86 8.56
N ASN A 77 6.12 -20.84 7.82
CA ASN A 77 6.04 -20.50 6.40
C ASN A 77 5.05 -19.37 6.06
N HIS A 78 4.49 -18.67 7.05
CA HIS A 78 3.59 -17.53 6.80
C HIS A 78 3.48 -16.60 8.02
N VAL A 79 3.00 -15.39 7.78
CA VAL A 79 2.62 -14.42 8.82
C VAL A 79 1.13 -14.14 8.69
N HIS A 80 0.39 -14.27 9.79
CA HIS A 80 -0.97 -13.78 9.95
C HIS A 80 -0.94 -12.52 10.81
N GLY A 81 -1.87 -11.58 10.59
CA GLY A 81 -2.10 -10.52 11.56
C GLY A 81 -3.07 -9.45 11.08
N ILE A 82 -3.43 -8.57 12.01
CA ILE A 82 -4.42 -7.51 11.81
C ILE A 82 -3.72 -6.16 11.66
N ILE A 83 -4.00 -5.49 10.54
CA ILE A 83 -3.61 -4.10 10.30
C ILE A 83 -4.86 -3.23 10.48
N ILE A 84 -4.78 -2.21 11.34
CA ILE A 84 -5.81 -1.20 11.49
C ILE A 84 -5.42 0.03 10.66
N ILE A 85 -6.34 0.53 9.84
CA ILE A 85 -6.26 1.91 9.32
C ILE A 85 -7.24 2.76 10.11
N ASN A 86 -6.77 3.85 10.71
CA ASN A 86 -7.61 4.80 11.44
C ASN A 86 -7.17 6.24 11.15
N ARG A 87 -7.56 6.76 9.98
CA ARG A 87 -7.38 8.17 9.63
C ARG A 87 -8.36 9.02 10.43
N LYS A 88 -7.88 10.09 11.07
CA LYS A 88 -8.76 11.12 11.62
C LYS A 88 -9.64 11.69 10.49
N ASN A 89 -10.95 11.65 10.66
CA ASN A 89 -11.90 12.21 9.71
C ASN A 89 -11.63 13.71 9.52
N GLN A 90 -11.32 14.15 8.30
CA GLN A 90 -11.14 15.59 8.02
C GLN A 90 -12.47 16.37 7.90
N TYR A 91 -13.52 15.90 8.56
CA TYR A 91 -14.79 16.62 8.75
C TYR A 91 -14.70 17.73 9.82
N SER A 92 -13.49 18.25 10.06
CA SER A 92 -13.18 19.39 10.95
C SER A 92 -12.80 20.65 10.16
N ARG A 93 -13.51 20.91 9.05
CA ARG A 93 -13.59 22.21 8.38
C ARG A 93 -15.03 22.65 8.07
N VAL A 94 -16.00 22.15 8.84
CA VAL A 94 -17.25 22.88 9.07
C VAL A 94 -16.91 23.99 10.06
N GLY A 95 -16.30 25.06 9.57
CA GLY A 95 -16.22 26.32 10.29
C GLY A 95 -17.49 27.11 10.01
N ASP A 96 -18.07 27.71 11.04
CA ASP A 96 -19.23 28.58 10.91
C ASP A 96 -18.96 29.72 9.92
N ALA A 97 -19.80 29.78 8.89
CA ALA A 97 -19.98 30.94 8.04
C ALA A 97 -21.46 30.97 7.65
N THR A 98 -22.20 31.91 8.22
CA THR A 98 -23.64 32.10 7.96
C THR A 98 -23.88 32.38 6.48
N LEU A 99 -24.40 31.40 5.74
CA LEU A 99 -24.82 31.56 4.35
C LEU A 99 -26.12 32.37 4.26
N ASN A 100 -26.02 33.67 4.52
CA ASN A 100 -26.97 34.64 3.96
C ASN A 100 -26.87 34.53 2.43
N LYS A 101 -27.92 34.01 1.81
CA LYS A 101 -27.99 33.83 0.36
C LYS A 101 -28.28 35.16 -0.33
N GLU A 102 -27.27 35.97 -0.58
CA GLU A 102 -27.33 37.03 -1.60
C GLU A 102 -25.91 37.58 -1.89
N ASN A 103 -25.66 37.94 -3.16
CA ASN A 103 -24.50 38.69 -3.64
C ASN A 103 -23.10 38.05 -3.49
N ALA A 104 -22.72 37.19 -4.45
CA ALA A 104 -21.34 36.75 -4.65
C ALA A 104 -20.98 36.48 -6.14
N GLU A 105 -21.56 37.25 -7.07
CA GLU A 105 -20.98 37.45 -8.41
C GLU A 105 -20.00 38.64 -8.39
N ILE A 106 -19.30 38.85 -9.52
CA ILE A 106 -18.39 39.96 -9.82
C ILE A 106 -17.01 39.90 -9.09
N ILE A 107 -15.97 40.41 -9.76
CA ILE A 107 -14.56 40.58 -9.33
C ILE A 107 -13.84 39.25 -8.92
N ASN A 108 -12.86 38.75 -9.67
CA ASN A 108 -11.65 39.48 -10.06
C ASN A 108 -11.16 39.19 -11.49
N SER A 109 -10.61 40.23 -12.12
CA SER A 109 -10.03 40.17 -13.45
C SER A 109 -8.75 41.02 -13.55
N ARG A 110 -7.71 40.48 -14.21
CA ARG A 110 -6.50 41.17 -14.72
C ARG A 110 -5.46 41.69 -13.70
N VAL A 111 -4.39 40.91 -13.48
CA VAL A 111 -2.95 41.27 -13.50
C VAL A 111 -2.17 39.95 -13.71
N GLY A 112 -1.06 39.80 -14.44
CA GLY A 112 -0.40 40.65 -15.47
C GLY A 112 1.08 40.99 -15.14
N ASP A 113 2.07 40.94 -16.04
CA ASP A 113 2.23 40.27 -17.35
C ASP A 113 3.76 40.08 -17.61
N ALA A 114 4.20 39.05 -18.36
CA ALA A 114 5.62 38.79 -18.63
C ALA A 114 5.86 38.00 -19.94
N ASP A 115 6.60 38.60 -20.89
CA ASP A 115 6.93 38.00 -22.19
C ASP A 115 8.31 37.33 -22.16
N LEU A 116 8.36 36.00 -22.26
CA LEU A 116 9.59 35.22 -22.51
C LEU A 116 9.27 34.06 -23.45
N ARG A 117 9.81 34.10 -24.68
CA ARG A 117 9.68 33.03 -25.68
C ARG A 117 11.02 32.33 -25.96
N PRO A 118 11.21 31.09 -25.50
CA PRO A 118 12.26 30.20 -26.02
C PRO A 118 11.66 29.10 -26.92
N LEU A 119 12.17 29.00 -28.14
CA LEU A 119 12.23 27.82 -29.03
C LEU A 119 11.08 26.79 -28.93
N THR A 120 10.13 26.84 -29.88
CA THR A 120 9.13 25.77 -30.07
C THR A 120 9.79 24.42 -30.38
N PRO A 121 9.55 23.36 -29.58
CA PRO A 121 9.98 22.02 -29.96
C PRO A 121 9.31 21.55 -31.27
N PRO A 122 9.90 20.59 -32.01
CA PRO A 122 9.26 20.02 -33.20
C PRO A 122 7.89 19.43 -32.83
N LYS A 123 6.88 19.66 -33.69
CA LYS A 123 5.50 19.19 -33.45
C LYS A 123 5.50 17.71 -33.08
N PRO A 124 4.93 17.31 -31.93
CA PRO A 124 4.90 15.91 -31.54
C PRO A 124 4.15 15.09 -32.60
N ARG A 125 4.72 13.94 -32.96
CA ARG A 125 4.09 12.94 -33.84
C ARG A 125 2.67 12.67 -33.34
N PRO A 126 1.65 12.54 -34.23
CA PRO A 126 0.29 12.23 -33.80
C PRO A 126 0.29 10.98 -32.91
N LEU A 127 0.00 11.18 -31.63
CA LEU A 127 -0.25 10.07 -30.71
C LEU A 127 -1.58 9.46 -31.13
N THR A 128 -1.55 8.18 -31.53
CA THR A 128 -2.76 7.38 -31.72
C THR A 128 -3.64 7.53 -30.49
N GLN A 129 -4.95 7.68 -30.69
CA GLN A 129 -5.92 7.91 -29.61
C GLN A 129 -6.11 6.64 -28.76
N HIS A 130 -5.11 6.31 -27.95
CA HIS A 130 -5.29 5.48 -26.78
C HIS A 130 -6.23 6.25 -25.85
N SER A 131 -7.46 5.75 -25.77
CA SER A 131 -8.59 6.37 -25.11
C SER A 131 -8.27 6.85 -23.70
N ASN A 132 -9.02 7.86 -23.23
CA ASN A 132 -8.81 8.56 -21.96
C ASN A 132 -9.01 7.66 -20.71
N TYR A 133 -8.10 6.71 -20.51
CA TYR A 133 -7.90 6.01 -19.25
C TYR A 133 -7.29 6.99 -18.23
N LYS A 134 -8.10 7.95 -17.78
CA LYS A 134 -7.95 8.56 -16.45
C LYS A 134 -7.97 7.41 -15.45
N THR A 135 -6.78 6.90 -15.14
CA THR A 135 -6.63 5.77 -14.23
C THR A 135 -7.00 6.27 -12.84
N ASN A 136 -8.25 6.02 -12.45
CA ASN A 136 -8.71 6.11 -11.08
C ASN A 136 -7.89 5.12 -10.25
N ARG A 137 -6.69 5.56 -9.84
CA ARG A 137 -5.76 4.81 -8.99
C ARG A 137 -6.41 4.71 -7.61
N ILE A 138 -7.24 3.67 -7.45
CA ILE A 138 -7.85 3.27 -6.18
C ILE A 138 -6.75 3.37 -5.10
N ASN A 139 -7.05 4.05 -4.00
CA ASN A 139 -6.05 4.26 -2.98
C ASN A 139 -5.71 2.90 -2.31
N MET A 140 -4.42 2.61 -2.20
CA MET A 140 -3.90 1.25 -1.98
C MET A 140 -2.93 1.25 -0.79
N GLN A 141 -3.42 1.60 0.41
CA GLN A 141 -2.58 1.63 1.61
C GLN A 141 -2.20 0.21 2.06
N ILE A 142 -3.16 -0.72 2.22
CA ILE A 142 -2.84 -2.12 2.56
C ILE A 142 -1.89 -2.78 1.53
N PRO A 143 -2.11 -2.66 0.19
CA PRO A 143 -1.14 -3.17 -0.78
C PRO A 143 0.26 -2.54 -0.71
N LYS A 144 0.39 -1.24 -0.36
CA LYS A 144 1.69 -0.61 -0.13
C LYS A 144 2.39 -1.19 1.11
N ILE A 145 1.66 -1.38 2.22
CA ILE A 145 2.18 -1.98 3.45
C ILE A 145 2.67 -3.41 3.18
N ILE A 146 1.83 -4.25 2.56
CA ILE A 146 2.19 -5.63 2.19
C ILE A 146 3.42 -5.66 1.27
N HIS A 147 3.50 -4.76 0.28
CA HIS A 147 4.65 -4.66 -0.61
C HIS A 147 5.93 -4.26 0.14
N GLN A 148 5.87 -3.24 1.00
CA GLN A 148 7.01 -2.79 1.79
C GLN A 148 7.47 -3.89 2.75
N PHE A 149 6.56 -4.52 3.50
CA PHE A 149 6.89 -5.64 4.38
C PHE A 149 7.60 -6.78 3.62
N LYS A 150 7.00 -7.28 2.54
CA LYS A 150 7.60 -8.34 1.71
C LYS A 150 8.97 -7.92 1.15
N SER A 151 9.12 -6.67 0.72
CA SER A 151 10.36 -6.12 0.16
C SER A 151 11.47 -6.00 1.22
N THR A 152 11.18 -5.39 2.36
CA THR A 152 12.13 -5.21 3.47
C THR A 152 12.54 -6.55 4.06
N CYS A 153 11.59 -7.46 4.35
CA CYS A 153 11.92 -8.82 4.79
C CYS A 153 12.83 -9.52 3.77
N SER A 154 12.47 -9.53 2.48
CA SER A 154 13.30 -10.17 1.45
C SER A 154 14.71 -9.56 1.37
N ARG A 155 14.86 -8.23 1.49
CA ARG A 155 16.16 -7.56 1.45
C ARG A 155 17.02 -7.88 2.68
N THR A 156 16.50 -7.60 3.88
CA THR A 156 17.22 -7.76 5.16
C THR A 156 17.56 -9.21 5.48
N ILE A 157 16.74 -10.15 5.01
CA ILE A 157 16.99 -11.59 5.16
C ILE A 157 18.00 -12.06 4.10
N ASN A 158 17.86 -11.67 2.83
CA ASN A 158 18.76 -12.12 1.76
C ASN A 158 20.15 -11.45 1.79
N SER A 159 20.31 -10.31 2.48
CA SER A 159 21.62 -9.68 2.69
C SER A 159 22.45 -10.38 3.78
N LYS A 160 21.87 -11.35 4.51
CA LYS A 160 22.52 -12.05 5.63
C LYS A 160 22.80 -13.55 5.36
N GLN A 161 22.41 -14.09 4.20
CA GLN A 161 22.57 -15.51 3.88
C GLN A 161 22.49 -15.80 2.37
N ASN A 162 23.14 -16.89 1.94
CA ASN A 162 23.14 -17.34 0.54
C ASN A 162 21.78 -17.88 0.06
N ARG A 163 20.86 -18.26 0.97
CA ARG A 163 19.55 -18.83 0.64
C ARG A 163 18.49 -17.73 0.54
N LYS A 164 17.99 -17.47 -0.66
CA LYS A 164 17.02 -16.39 -0.92
C LYS A 164 15.60 -16.75 -0.46
N ILE A 165 15.05 -15.97 0.47
CA ILE A 165 13.61 -15.93 0.76
C ILE A 165 12.87 -15.11 -0.30
N PHE A 166 11.63 -15.51 -0.58
CA PHE A 166 10.64 -14.77 -1.36
C PHE A 166 9.27 -14.98 -0.71
N PHE A 167 8.33 -14.08 -0.98
CA PHE A 167 6.94 -14.16 -0.52
C PHE A 167 5.97 -14.32 -1.70
N GLN A 168 4.78 -14.84 -1.42
CA GLN A 168 3.65 -14.91 -2.36
C GLN A 168 2.63 -13.84 -2.04
#